data_AF-C2E645-F1
#
_entry.id   AF-C2E645-F1
#
_cell.length_a   1.000
_cell.length_b   1.000
_cell.length_c   1.000
_cell.angle_alpha   90.00
_cell.angle_beta   90.00
_cell.angle_gamma   90.00
#
_symmetry.space_group_name_H-M   'P 1'
#
loop_
_entity.id
_entity.type
_entity.pdbx_description
1 polymer ?
#
loop_
_entity_poly.entity_id
_entity_poly.type
_entity_poly.pdbx_seq_one_letter_code
_entity_poly.pdbx_strand_id
1 'polypeptide(L)'
;MYAWIIPKDMSKPYLSPIFARAIHSGDWPENEKVWHEFCIALDCSKSNLIEIDTYAKDGVMHVVTIDSDSSNWTPKNVYFGSMDFLNKYNPEKICEEISSQDLGECIKIDKKYDYQEIRKIKTQKDIDDLMSSALSFHDAHIESIEAKNDEIHVIFNSYWNRKIELWFEEKPKYENRLEDPEYY
;
A
#
# COMPACT_ATOMS: atom_id res chain seq x y z
N MET A 1 -0.48 -8.38 3.57
CA MET A 1 -0.41 -7.00 3.07
C MET A 1 -1.76 -6.36 3.33
N TYR A 2 -1.78 -5.11 3.80
CA TYR A 2 -3.00 -4.42 4.18
C TYR A 2 -2.96 -2.97 3.69
N ALA A 3 -4.10 -2.44 3.27
CA ALA A 3 -4.16 -1.16 2.56
C ALA A 3 -5.43 -0.37 2.86
N TRP A 4 -5.33 0.94 2.69
CA TRP A 4 -6.49 1.78 2.42
C TRP A 4 -6.92 1.61 0.97
N ILE A 5 -8.22 1.36 0.78
CA ILE A 5 -8.89 1.28 -0.50
C ILE A 5 -9.74 2.53 -0.66
N ILE A 6 -9.49 3.27 -1.74
CA ILE A 6 -10.22 4.48 -2.13
C ILE A 6 -11.10 4.10 -3.33
N PRO A 7 -12.42 3.97 -3.15
CA PRO A 7 -13.34 3.62 -4.23
C PRO A 7 -13.21 4.51 -5.46
N LYS A 8 -13.52 3.97 -6.65
CA LYS A 8 -13.51 4.72 -7.93
C LYS A 8 -14.45 5.92 -7.93
N ASP A 9 -15.56 5.84 -7.20
CA ASP A 9 -16.51 6.94 -7.03
C ASP A 9 -16.06 7.96 -5.95
N MET A 10 -14.86 7.80 -5.41
CA MET A 10 -14.27 8.63 -4.35
C MET A 10 -15.14 8.70 -3.09
N SER A 11 -15.98 7.69 -2.87
CA SER A 11 -16.68 7.50 -1.61
C SER A 11 -15.70 7.20 -0.47
N LYS A 12 -16.20 7.12 0.77
CA LYS A 12 -15.37 7.04 1.97
C LYS A 12 -14.34 5.88 1.87
N PRO A 13 -13.04 6.16 2.04
CA PRO A 13 -12.02 5.12 2.06
C PRO A 13 -12.27 4.09 3.16
N TYR A 14 -11.85 2.87 2.92
CA TYR A 14 -11.95 1.78 3.88
C TYR A 14 -10.72 0.89 3.83
N LEU A 15 -10.50 0.14 4.90
CA LEU A 15 -9.35 -0.75 5.04
C LEU A 15 -9.65 -2.14 4.51
N SER A 16 -8.69 -2.79 3.85
CA SER A 16 -8.80 -4.18 3.40
C SER A 16 -7.43 -4.83 3.27
N PRO A 17 -7.30 -6.16 3.43
CA PRO A 17 -6.15 -6.87 2.92
C PRO A 17 -6.13 -6.74 1.40
N ILE A 18 -4.92 -6.72 0.87
CA ILE A 18 -4.72 -7.09 -0.53
C ILE A 18 -4.48 -8.59 -0.56
N PHE A 19 -5.16 -9.29 -1.45
CA PHE A 19 -5.09 -10.74 -1.59
C PHE A 19 -4.31 -11.17 -2.83
N ALA A 20 -4.34 -10.34 -3.86
CA ALA A 20 -3.57 -10.50 -5.09
C ALA A 20 -3.26 -9.14 -5.71
N ARG A 21 -2.20 -9.09 -6.51
CA ARG A 21 -1.85 -8.00 -7.41
C ARG A 21 -1.44 -8.57 -8.77
N ALA A 22 -1.77 -7.85 -9.83
CA ALA A 22 -1.37 -8.19 -11.19
C ALA A 22 -1.39 -6.93 -12.07
N ILE A 23 -0.94 -7.06 -13.31
CA ILE A 23 -1.16 -6.08 -14.37
C ILE A 23 -2.28 -6.60 -15.28
N HIS A 24 -3.21 -5.73 -15.66
CA HIS A 24 -4.23 -6.02 -16.66
C HIS A 24 -3.59 -6.56 -17.95
N SER A 25 -4.15 -7.62 -18.49
CA SER A 25 -3.70 -8.20 -19.75
C SER A 25 -3.72 -7.16 -20.88
N GLY A 26 -2.61 -7.10 -21.63
CA GLY A 26 -2.41 -6.16 -22.71
C GLY A 26 -0.94 -5.98 -23.07
N ASP A 27 -0.68 -5.46 -24.27
CA ASP A 27 0.66 -5.15 -24.76
C ASP A 27 1.05 -3.72 -24.33
N TRP A 28 1.33 -3.56 -23.03
CA TRP A 28 1.69 -2.27 -22.45
C TRP A 28 3.20 -1.99 -22.55
N PRO A 29 3.61 -0.76 -22.92
CA PRO A 29 4.99 -0.32 -22.75
C PRO A 29 5.46 -0.47 -21.30
N GLU A 30 6.75 -0.76 -21.08
CA GLU A 30 7.30 -0.99 -19.73
C GLU A 30 7.06 0.18 -18.79
N ASN A 31 7.21 1.42 -19.29
CA ASN A 31 6.99 2.65 -18.53
C ASN A 31 5.50 2.93 -18.24
N GLU A 32 4.59 2.17 -18.84
CA GLU A 32 3.15 2.32 -18.63
C GLU A 32 2.55 1.23 -17.75
N LYS A 33 3.24 0.10 -17.57
CA LYS A 33 2.74 -1.07 -16.81
C LYS A 33 2.21 -0.73 -15.41
N VAL A 34 2.83 0.23 -14.73
CA VAL A 34 2.38 0.68 -13.40
C VAL A 34 0.96 1.26 -13.40
N TRP A 35 0.53 1.89 -14.50
CA TRP A 35 -0.82 2.44 -14.66
C TRP A 35 -1.87 1.38 -14.98
N HIS A 36 -1.44 0.15 -15.19
CA HIS A 36 -2.29 -1.01 -15.45
C HIS A 36 -2.25 -2.03 -14.30
N GLU A 37 -1.59 -1.68 -13.19
CA GLU A 37 -1.59 -2.49 -11.98
C GLU A 37 -2.99 -2.45 -11.33
N PHE A 38 -3.47 -3.61 -10.92
CA PHE A 38 -4.66 -3.77 -10.12
C PHE A 38 -4.39 -4.69 -8.93
N CYS A 39 -5.26 -4.57 -7.94
CA CYS A 39 -5.27 -5.35 -6.73
C CYS A 39 -6.63 -6.00 -6.52
N ILE A 40 -6.62 -7.11 -5.78
CA ILE A 40 -7.81 -7.82 -5.33
C ILE A 40 -7.95 -7.59 -3.82
N ALA A 41 -9.09 -7.04 -3.42
CA ALA A 41 -9.40 -6.68 -2.04
C ALA A 41 -10.81 -7.12 -1.67
N LEU A 42 -11.16 -7.11 -0.39
CA LEU A 42 -12.56 -7.20 0.03
C LEU A 42 -13.25 -5.86 -0.24
N ASP A 43 -14.51 -5.91 -0.63
CA ASP A 43 -15.35 -4.71 -0.77
C ASP A 43 -15.57 -4.00 0.58
N CYS A 44 -16.21 -2.82 0.55
CA CYS A 44 -16.49 -2.04 1.76
C CYS A 44 -17.38 -2.82 2.74
N SER A 45 -18.28 -3.68 2.25
CA SER A 45 -19.18 -4.49 3.09
C SER A 45 -18.51 -5.74 3.67
N LYS A 46 -17.27 -6.06 3.27
CA LYS A 46 -16.51 -7.24 3.71
C LYS A 46 -17.19 -8.56 3.39
N SER A 47 -17.92 -8.59 2.27
CA SER A 47 -18.70 -9.76 1.86
C SER A 47 -18.22 -10.38 0.55
N ASN A 48 -17.57 -9.61 -0.33
CA ASN A 48 -17.13 -10.08 -1.64
C ASN A 48 -15.72 -9.57 -1.95
N LEU A 49 -15.04 -10.26 -2.87
CA LEU A 49 -13.83 -9.71 -3.48
C LEU A 49 -14.20 -8.72 -4.58
N ILE A 50 -13.38 -7.68 -4.72
CA ILE A 50 -13.42 -6.73 -5.82
C ILE A 50 -12.03 -6.57 -6.41
N GLU A 51 -12.03 -6.22 -7.68
CA GLU A 51 -10.87 -5.72 -8.37
C GLU A 51 -10.82 -4.20 -8.26
N ILE A 52 -9.64 -3.66 -7.98
CA ILE A 52 -9.40 -2.22 -7.97
C ILE A 52 -8.07 -1.89 -8.64
N ASP A 53 -8.11 -0.98 -9.61
CA ASP A 53 -6.89 -0.43 -10.21
C ASP A 53 -6.10 0.31 -9.13
N THR A 54 -4.79 0.11 -9.04
CA THR A 54 -3.96 0.77 -8.02
C THR A 54 -3.90 2.28 -8.25
N TYR A 55 -3.90 2.68 -9.53
CA TYR A 55 -3.83 4.06 -10.00
C TYR A 55 -4.89 4.30 -11.08
N ALA A 56 -5.42 5.52 -11.15
CA ALA A 56 -6.11 6.04 -12.32
C ALA A 56 -5.18 6.93 -13.16
N LYS A 57 -5.47 7.03 -14.46
CA LYS A 57 -4.66 7.78 -15.44
C LYS A 57 -4.56 9.28 -15.16
N ASP A 58 -5.45 9.84 -14.35
CA ASP A 58 -5.45 11.24 -13.90
C ASP A 58 -4.57 11.47 -12.67
N GLY A 59 -3.82 10.46 -12.22
CA GLY A 59 -2.95 10.56 -11.06
C GLY A 59 -3.67 10.35 -9.73
N VAL A 60 -4.85 9.73 -9.73
CA VAL A 60 -5.52 9.32 -8.50
C VAL A 60 -5.00 7.96 -8.05
N MET A 61 -4.47 7.89 -6.83
CA MET A 61 -4.13 6.63 -6.17
C MET A 61 -5.39 6.05 -5.51
N HIS A 62 -5.65 4.77 -5.76
CA HIS A 62 -6.80 4.05 -5.21
C HIS A 62 -6.41 3.04 -4.13
N VAL A 63 -5.14 2.65 -4.05
CA VAL A 63 -4.65 1.69 -3.06
C VAL A 63 -3.41 2.26 -2.38
N VAL A 64 -3.49 2.45 -1.05
CA VAL A 64 -2.36 2.88 -0.22
C VAL A 64 -1.97 1.74 0.73
N THR A 65 -0.86 1.07 0.44
CA THR A 65 -0.37 -0.04 1.27
C THR A 65 0.22 0.50 2.58
N ILE A 66 -0.32 0.06 3.71
CA ILE A 66 0.09 0.47 5.07
C ILE A 66 0.76 -0.65 5.87
N ASP A 67 0.64 -1.89 5.39
CA ASP A 67 1.42 -3.03 5.84
C ASP A 67 1.84 -3.84 4.62
N SER A 68 3.15 -3.89 4.39
CA SER A 68 3.79 -4.49 3.21
C SER A 68 4.04 -6.00 3.35
N ASP A 69 3.61 -6.65 4.45
CA ASP A 69 3.88 -8.07 4.68
C ASP A 69 3.29 -8.94 3.56
N SER A 70 4.17 -9.53 2.76
CA SER A 70 3.87 -10.45 1.66
C SER A 70 4.51 -11.83 1.91
N SER A 71 4.74 -12.18 3.18
CA SER A 71 5.42 -13.42 3.58
C SER A 71 4.77 -14.67 2.99
N ASN A 72 3.44 -14.72 2.94
CA ASN A 72 2.61 -15.80 2.43
C ASN A 72 2.10 -15.57 0.99
N TRP A 73 2.82 -14.78 0.20
CA TRP A 73 2.51 -14.53 -1.20
C TRP A 73 3.46 -15.27 -2.14
N THR A 74 2.92 -15.72 -3.26
CA THR A 74 3.68 -16.30 -4.37
C THR A 74 3.02 -15.93 -5.73
N PRO A 75 3.79 -15.62 -6.78
CA PRO A 75 5.19 -15.22 -6.72
C PRO A 75 5.33 -13.89 -5.95
N LYS A 76 6.55 -13.60 -5.47
CA LYS A 76 6.89 -12.30 -4.89
C LYS A 76 7.51 -11.44 -5.99
N ASN A 77 6.71 -11.03 -6.96
CA ASN A 77 7.12 -10.10 -8.02
C ASN A 77 6.51 -8.72 -7.71
N VAL A 78 7.23 -7.65 -8.07
CA VAL A 78 6.80 -6.25 -7.96
C VAL A 78 5.37 -6.07 -8.48
N TYR A 79 5.06 -6.69 -9.61
CA TYR A 79 3.76 -6.54 -10.30
C TYR A 79 2.81 -7.71 -10.12
N PHE A 80 3.29 -8.86 -9.67
CA PHE A 80 2.49 -10.09 -9.62
C PHE A 80 2.68 -10.81 -8.31
N GLY A 81 1.57 -11.23 -7.72
CA GLY A 81 1.59 -12.10 -6.56
C GLY A 81 0.21 -12.24 -5.95
N SER A 82 -0.03 -13.37 -5.31
CA SER A 82 -1.23 -13.58 -4.51
C SER A 82 -0.90 -14.39 -3.28
N MET A 83 -1.79 -14.36 -2.29
CA MET A 83 -1.71 -15.28 -1.18
C MET A 83 -1.67 -16.73 -1.67
N ASP A 84 -0.87 -17.59 -1.04
CA ASP A 84 -0.56 -18.91 -1.58
C ASP A 84 -1.79 -19.77 -1.96
N PHE A 85 -2.87 -19.69 -1.18
CA PHE A 85 -4.11 -20.45 -1.43
C PHE A 85 -4.95 -19.92 -2.61
N LEU A 86 -4.64 -18.71 -3.10
CA LEU A 86 -5.31 -18.06 -4.22
C LEU A 86 -4.54 -18.19 -5.55
N ASN A 87 -3.31 -18.70 -5.53
CA ASN A 87 -2.49 -18.86 -6.75
C ASN A 87 -3.08 -19.78 -7.82
N LYS A 88 -4.11 -20.56 -7.46
CA LYS A 88 -4.86 -21.42 -8.37
C LYS A 88 -5.83 -20.64 -9.28
N TYR A 89 -6.12 -19.38 -8.96
CA TYR A 89 -7.02 -18.52 -9.72
C TYR A 89 -6.25 -17.64 -10.69
N ASN A 90 -6.88 -17.29 -11.82
CA ASN A 90 -6.42 -16.16 -12.62
C ASN A 90 -6.76 -14.86 -11.84
N PRO A 91 -5.78 -13.96 -11.57
CA PRO A 91 -6.05 -12.69 -10.89
C PRO A 91 -7.18 -11.86 -11.52
N GLU A 92 -7.30 -11.82 -12.84
CA GLU A 92 -8.37 -11.07 -13.54
C GLU A 92 -9.77 -11.70 -13.40
N LYS A 93 -9.86 -12.94 -12.90
CA LYS A 93 -11.13 -13.68 -12.80
C LYS A 93 -11.48 -14.10 -11.39
N ILE A 94 -10.59 -13.87 -10.43
CA ILE A 94 -10.75 -14.37 -9.07
C ILE A 94 -12.05 -13.88 -8.42
N CYS A 95 -12.46 -12.63 -8.66
CA CYS A 95 -13.69 -12.08 -8.10
C CYS A 95 -14.95 -12.82 -8.59
N GLU A 96 -14.91 -13.40 -9.80
CA GLU A 96 -16.02 -14.14 -10.41
C GLU A 96 -15.95 -15.64 -10.08
N GLU A 97 -14.74 -16.20 -9.99
CA GLU A 97 -14.48 -17.64 -9.91
C GLU A 97 -14.20 -18.15 -8.48
N ILE A 98 -14.00 -17.26 -7.50
CA ILE A 98 -13.62 -17.66 -6.15
C ILE A 98 -14.64 -18.58 -5.48
N SER A 99 -14.15 -19.68 -4.90
CA SER A 99 -14.99 -20.57 -4.11
C SER A 99 -15.45 -19.91 -2.81
N SER A 100 -16.64 -20.28 -2.30
CA SER A 100 -17.12 -19.78 -1.01
C SER A 100 -16.19 -20.12 0.15
N GLN A 101 -15.44 -21.22 0.05
CA GLN A 101 -14.43 -21.59 1.06
C GLN A 101 -13.28 -20.59 1.08
N ASP A 102 -12.69 -20.28 -0.07
CA ASP A 102 -11.53 -19.37 -0.14
C ASP A 102 -11.94 -17.92 0.17
N LEU A 103 -13.13 -17.49 -0.27
CA LEU A 103 -13.70 -16.20 0.14
C LEU A 103 -13.87 -16.12 1.66
N GLY A 104 -14.35 -17.22 2.27
CA GLY A 104 -14.45 -17.34 3.72
C GLY A 104 -13.10 -17.20 4.43
N GLU A 105 -12.01 -17.71 3.85
CA GLU A 105 -10.66 -17.51 4.37
C GLU A 105 -10.19 -16.05 4.21
N CYS A 106 -10.46 -15.40 3.07
CA CYS A 106 -10.17 -13.97 2.89
C CYS A 106 -10.83 -13.10 3.98
N ILE A 107 -12.12 -13.35 4.27
CA ILE A 107 -12.85 -12.65 5.33
C ILE A 107 -12.28 -12.94 6.72
N LYS A 108 -11.82 -14.17 6.99
CA LYS A 108 -11.17 -14.50 8.27
C LYS A 108 -9.83 -13.80 8.43
N ILE A 109 -9.08 -13.59 7.35
CA ILE A 109 -7.80 -12.88 7.36
C ILE A 109 -8.03 -11.41 7.72
N ASP A 110 -8.99 -10.74 7.09
CA ASP A 110 -9.34 -9.35 7.40
C ASP A 110 -9.70 -9.16 8.88
N LYS A 111 -10.54 -10.05 9.43
CA LYS A 111 -10.95 -10.01 10.86
C LYS A 111 -9.81 -10.16 11.87
N LYS A 112 -8.64 -10.65 11.45
CA LYS A 112 -7.47 -10.81 12.34
C LYS A 112 -6.58 -9.58 12.36
N TYR A 113 -6.76 -8.65 11.42
CA TYR A 113 -5.90 -7.49 11.32
C TYR A 113 -6.29 -6.43 12.35
N ASP A 114 -5.32 -5.99 13.15
CA ASP A 114 -5.50 -4.92 14.14
C ASP A 114 -4.90 -3.62 13.59
N TYR A 115 -5.75 -2.77 13.04
CA TYR A 115 -5.32 -1.50 12.48
C TYR A 115 -5.02 -0.48 13.59
N GLN A 116 -3.86 0.16 13.48
CA GLN A 116 -3.45 1.26 14.33
C GLN A 116 -3.22 2.49 13.46
N GLU A 117 -3.99 3.54 13.70
CA GLU A 117 -3.88 4.81 12.97
C GLU A 117 -2.56 5.52 13.25
N ILE A 118 -2.09 5.47 14.51
CA ILE A 118 -0.80 6.01 14.92
C ILE A 118 0.12 4.85 15.24
N ARG A 119 1.21 4.70 14.46
CA ARG A 119 2.18 3.62 14.62
C ARG A 119 3.50 4.15 15.16
N LYS A 120 3.95 3.59 16.28
CA LYS A 120 5.31 3.87 16.80
C LYS A 120 6.32 3.01 16.04
N ILE A 121 7.28 3.64 15.39
CA ILE A 121 8.36 2.98 14.64
C ILE A 121 9.34 2.36 15.65
N LYS A 122 9.50 1.04 15.60
CA LYS A 122 10.40 0.27 16.49
C LYS A 122 11.33 -0.68 15.73
N THR A 123 10.97 -1.01 14.50
CA THR A 123 11.63 -2.04 13.69
C THR A 123 11.86 -1.53 12.27
N GLN A 124 12.75 -2.20 11.53
CA GLN A 124 12.95 -1.91 10.10
C GLN A 124 11.66 -2.09 9.30
N LYS A 125 10.82 -3.09 9.66
CA LYS A 125 9.51 -3.28 9.03
C LYS A 125 8.61 -2.05 9.17
N ASP A 126 8.63 -1.36 10.32
CA ASP A 126 7.84 -0.14 10.49
C ASP A 126 8.31 0.97 9.54
N ILE A 127 9.63 1.04 9.29
CA ILE A 127 10.22 1.96 8.30
C ILE A 127 9.81 1.55 6.89
N ASP A 128 9.89 0.28 6.54
CA ASP A 128 9.53 -0.22 5.21
C ASP A 128 8.04 0.01 4.92
N ASP A 129 7.16 -0.20 5.91
CA ASP A 129 5.74 0.09 5.84
C ASP A 129 5.48 1.61 5.68
N LEU A 130 6.22 2.47 6.40
CA LEU A 130 6.17 3.92 6.21
C LEU A 130 6.61 4.31 4.80
N MET A 131 7.75 3.81 4.32
CA MET A 131 8.27 4.11 2.99
C MET A 131 7.31 3.63 1.90
N SER A 132 6.72 2.46 2.05
CA SER A 132 5.68 1.97 1.14
C SER A 132 4.45 2.89 1.14
N SER A 133 3.90 3.18 2.32
CA SER A 133 2.71 4.02 2.47
C SER A 133 2.93 5.48 2.04
N ALA A 134 4.17 5.96 2.08
CA ALA A 134 4.59 7.29 1.68
C ALA A 134 5.13 7.37 0.24
N LEU A 135 5.14 6.27 -0.53
CA LEU A 135 5.84 6.19 -1.84
C LEU A 135 7.25 6.77 -1.77
N SER A 136 7.99 6.39 -0.73
CA SER A 136 9.32 6.92 -0.41
C SER A 136 9.40 8.44 -0.36
N PHE A 137 8.29 9.10 0.00
CA PHE A 137 8.15 10.56 0.07
C PHE A 137 8.39 11.28 -1.27
N HIS A 138 8.24 10.60 -2.42
CA HIS A 138 8.61 11.11 -3.75
C HIS A 138 8.09 12.54 -4.05
N ASP A 139 6.79 12.80 -3.79
CA ASP A 139 6.16 14.11 -4.00
C ASP A 139 5.73 14.78 -2.68
N ALA A 140 6.28 14.31 -1.55
CA ALA A 140 5.91 14.82 -0.25
C ALA A 140 6.62 16.15 0.02
N HIS A 141 5.86 17.20 0.30
CA HIS A 141 6.40 18.50 0.70
C HIS A 141 5.96 18.82 2.13
N ILE A 142 6.88 19.35 2.94
CA ILE A 142 6.56 19.79 4.30
C ILE A 142 5.62 21.00 4.22
N GLU A 143 4.45 20.88 4.85
CA GLU A 143 3.49 21.96 5.05
C GLU A 143 3.91 22.83 6.23
N SER A 144 4.17 22.19 7.37
CA SER A 144 4.54 22.85 8.60
C SER A 144 5.42 21.98 9.49
N ILE A 145 6.16 22.64 10.38
CA ILE A 145 6.95 22.01 11.42
C ILE A 145 6.61 22.71 12.74
N GLU A 146 6.10 21.95 13.69
CA GLU A 146 5.79 22.42 15.03
C GLU A 146 6.77 21.78 16.01
N ALA A 147 7.59 22.60 16.66
CA ALA A 147 8.55 22.13 17.65
C ALA A 147 8.16 22.66 19.03
N LYS A 148 7.94 21.74 19.97
CA LYS A 148 7.65 22.08 21.37
C LYS A 148 8.38 21.12 22.30
N ASN A 149 9.20 21.67 23.19
CA ASN A 149 10.09 20.91 24.06
C ASN A 149 11.06 20.05 23.22
N ASP A 150 11.13 18.74 23.50
CA ASP A 150 11.93 17.76 22.77
C ASP A 150 11.13 17.01 21.69
N GLU A 151 9.89 17.44 21.43
CA GLU A 151 9.04 16.86 20.37
C GLU A 151 9.02 17.77 19.13
N ILE A 152 9.18 17.14 17.96
CA ILE A 152 8.98 17.80 16.67
C ILE A 152 7.87 17.08 15.92
N HIS A 153 6.84 17.82 15.53
CA HIS A 153 5.75 17.36 14.67
C HIS A 153 5.94 17.95 13.27
N VAL A 154 6.08 17.07 12.28
CA VAL A 154 6.24 17.44 10.87
C VAL A 154 4.99 17.03 10.12
N ILE A 155 4.34 18.01 9.49
CA ILE A 155 3.12 17.82 8.70
C ILE A 155 3.49 17.98 7.24
N PHE A 156 3.12 17.01 6.41
CA PHE A 156 3.28 17.10 4.96
C PHE A 156 1.98 17.57 4.30
N ASN A 157 2.11 18.35 3.23
CA ASN A 157 1.01 18.73 2.35
C ASN A 157 0.29 17.48 1.85
N SER A 158 -1.02 17.59 1.61
CA SER A 158 -1.76 16.50 0.97
C SER A 158 -1.25 16.25 -0.45
N TYR A 159 -1.06 14.98 -0.80
CA TYR A 159 -0.57 14.52 -2.09
C TYR A 159 -1.12 13.12 -2.37
N TRP A 160 -1.45 12.78 -3.62
CA TRP A 160 -2.04 11.48 -4.00
C TRP A 160 -3.20 11.01 -3.09
N ASN A 161 -4.09 11.92 -2.69
CA ASN A 161 -5.22 11.66 -1.77
C ASN A 161 -4.84 11.16 -0.37
N ARG A 162 -3.63 11.45 0.11
CA ARG A 162 -3.19 11.15 1.47
C ARG A 162 -2.53 12.35 2.15
N LYS A 163 -2.42 12.27 3.47
CA LYS A 163 -1.66 13.18 4.32
C LYS A 163 -0.80 12.34 5.27
N ILE A 164 0.44 12.76 5.48
CA ILE A 164 1.38 12.09 6.38
C ILE A 164 1.81 13.08 7.45
N GLU A 165 1.86 12.60 8.69
CA GLU A 165 2.33 13.34 9.85
C GLU A 165 3.34 12.48 10.61
N LEU A 166 4.43 13.10 11.04
CA LEU A 166 5.50 12.42 11.77
C LEU A 166 5.77 13.15 13.09
N TRP A 167 5.84 12.40 14.18
CA TRP A 167 6.25 12.89 15.50
C TRP A 167 7.62 12.31 15.83
N PHE A 168 8.57 13.19 16.13
CA PHE A 168 9.90 12.86 16.59
C PHE A 168 9.98 13.17 18.08
N GLU A 169 10.21 12.14 18.91
CA GLU A 169 10.35 12.27 20.38
C GLU A 169 11.75 12.80 20.79
N GLU A 170 12.68 12.95 19.83
CA GLU A 170 14.00 13.54 20.02
C GLU A 170 14.34 14.47 18.84
N LYS A 171 15.32 15.35 19.02
CA LYS A 171 15.78 16.25 17.94
C LYS A 171 16.41 15.45 16.80
N PRO A 172 15.77 15.37 15.61
CA PRO A 172 16.30 14.64 14.48
C PRO A 172 17.56 15.33 13.97
N LYS A 173 18.52 14.53 13.52
CA LYS A 173 19.73 15.00 12.84
C LYS A 173 19.86 14.23 11.54
N TYR A 174 20.31 14.91 10.49
CA TYR A 174 20.66 14.26 9.23
C TYR A 174 22.07 14.67 8.84
N GLU A 175 22.73 13.79 8.11
CA GLU A 175 23.99 14.06 7.43
C GLU A 175 23.85 13.53 6.01
N ASN A 176 24.23 14.33 5.03
CA ASN A 176 24.23 13.92 3.64
C ASN A 176 25.69 13.84 3.17
N ARG A 177 26.14 12.64 2.82
CA ARG A 177 27.49 12.38 2.31
C ARG A 177 27.39 11.77 0.92
N LEU A 178 28.24 12.24 0.02
CA LEU A 178 28.51 11.55 -1.23
C LEU A 178 29.46 10.39 -0.91
N GLU A 179 29.05 9.16 -1.20
CA GLU A 179 30.00 8.05 -1.30
C GLU A 179 30.76 8.20 -2.63
N ASP A 180 32.08 8.01 -2.60
CA ASP A 180 32.86 7.96 -3.83
C ASP A 180 32.33 6.81 -4.70
N PRO A 181 32.06 7.03 -6.00
CA PRO A 181 31.54 5.98 -6.85
C PRO A 181 32.55 4.82 -6.93
N GLU A 182 32.16 3.65 -6.43
CA GLU A 182 32.89 2.40 -6.71
C GLU A 182 32.62 2.02 -8.17
N TYR A 183 33.58 2.31 -9.05
CA TYR A 183 33.58 1.77 -10.41
C TYR A 183 33.94 0.27 -10.35
N TYR A 184 32.95 -0.61 -10.54
CA TYR A 184 33.15 -2.04 -10.79
C TYR A 184 33.19 -2.34 -12.29
#